data_AF-A0A1V4HHT6-F1
#
_entry.id   AF-A0A1V4HHT6-F1
#
_cell.length_a   1.000
_cell.length_b   1.000
_cell.length_c   1.000
_cell.angle_alpha   90.00
_cell.angle_beta   90.00
_cell.angle_gamma   90.00
#
_symmetry.space_group_name_H-M   'P 1'
#
loop_
_entity.id
_entity.type
_entity.pdbx_description
1 polymer ?
#
loop_
_entity_poly.entity_id
_entity_poly.type
_entity_poly.pdbx_seq_one_letter_code
_entity_poly.pdbx_strand_id
1 'polypeptide(L)' 'MVEKIMVDGTMSLDVKQLIDNLHLPEDDILNMFSFKFDNNILSPEEAIRFIHFLRSELDNRTQ' A
#
# COMPACT_ATOMS: atom_id res chain seq x y z
N MET A 1 -19.52 6.97 -6.68
CA MET A 1 -19.55 6.71 -5.23
C MET A 1 -18.28 5.96 -4.92
N VAL A 2 -17.33 6.58 -4.23
CA VAL A 2 -16.12 5.86 -3.80
C VAL A 2 -16.55 5.02 -2.61
N GLU A 3 -16.58 3.70 -2.79
CA GLU A 3 -16.79 2.77 -1.69
C GLU A 3 -15.76 3.09 -0.63
N LYS A 4 -16.24 3.66 0.47
CA LYS A 4 -15.46 3.92 1.67
C LYS A 4 -14.90 2.57 2.07
N ILE A 5 -13.58 2.38 1.97
CA ILE A 5 -12.89 1.23 2.59
C ILE A 5 -13.02 1.43 4.10
N MET A 6 -14.20 1.14 4.62
CA MET A 6 -14.52 1.01 6.03
C MET A 6 -15.14 -0.37 6.15
N VAL A 7 -14.25 -1.36 6.25
CA VAL A 7 -14.62 -2.69 6.75
C VAL A 7 -14.68 -2.54 8.27
N ASP A 8 -15.85 -2.19 8.83
CA ASP A 8 -16.18 -2.28 10.26
C ASP A 8 -15.23 -1.63 11.30
N GLY A 9 -14.38 -0.68 10.92
CA GLY A 9 -13.33 -0.14 11.81
C GLY A 9 -12.14 -1.10 11.99
N THR A 10 -12.12 -2.21 11.27
CA THR A 10 -11.03 -3.16 11.16
C THR A 10 -10.35 -3.02 9.79
N MET A 11 -9.06 -2.71 9.79
CA MET A 11 -8.25 -2.69 8.57
C MET A 11 -8.36 -4.03 7.84
N SER A 12 -8.53 -4.02 6.51
CA SER A 12 -8.55 -5.26 5.73
C SER A 12 -7.23 -6.02 5.93
N LEU A 13 -7.28 -7.36 5.85
CA LEU A 13 -6.10 -8.19 6.06
C LEU A 13 -4.97 -7.82 5.10
N ASP A 14 -5.29 -7.58 3.83
CA ASP A 14 -4.32 -7.19 2.81
C ASP A 14 -3.64 -5.86 3.13
N VAL A 15 -4.40 -4.87 3.62
CA VAL A 15 -3.84 -3.57 4.00
C VAL A 15 -2.97 -3.72 5.25
N LYS A 16 -3.41 -4.50 6.24
CA LYS A 16 -2.60 -4.77 7.44
C LYS A 16 -1.27 -5.43 7.06
N GLN A 17 -1.32 -6.48 6.25
CA GLN A 17 -0.14 -7.18 5.78
C GLN A 17 0.77 -6.25 4.97
N LEU A 18 0.21 -5.37 4.14
CA LEU A 18 1.00 -4.37 3.43
C LEU A 18 1.76 -3.46 4.41
N ILE A 19 1.05 -2.86 5.38
CA ILE A 19 1.65 -1.96 6.37
C ILE A 19 2.75 -2.67 7.17
N ASP A 20 2.50 -3.89 7.64
CA ASP A 20 3.47 -4.69 8.41
C ASP A 20 4.75 -4.97 7.59
N ASN A 21 4.68 -5.01 6.26
CA ASN A 21 5.80 -5.30 5.37
C ASN A 21 6.42 -4.05 4.70
N LEU A 22 5.94 -2.83 4.96
CA LEU A 22 6.48 -1.60 4.33
C LEU A 22 7.97 -1.34 4.65
N HIS A 23 8.52 -2.00 5.67
CA HIS A 23 9.93 -1.92 6.04
C HIS A 23 10.86 -2.75 5.13
N LEU A 24 10.31 -3.67 4.33
CA LEU A 24 11.08 -4.51 3.40
C LEU A 24 11.53 -3.75 2.15
N PRO A 25 12.58 -4.18 1.43
CA PRO A 25 12.93 -3.65 0.11
C PRO A 25 11.75 -3.61 -0.87
N GLU A 26 11.74 -2.65 -1.81
CA GLU A 26 10.62 -2.51 -2.75
C GLU A 26 10.39 -3.78 -3.56
N ASP A 27 11.45 -4.42 -4.04
CA ASP A 27 11.38 -5.66 -4.82
C ASP A 27 10.70 -6.79 -4.03
N ASP A 28 10.95 -6.89 -2.72
CA ASP A 28 10.32 -7.90 -1.86
C ASP A 28 8.83 -7.62 -1.70
N ILE A 29 8.44 -6.34 -1.57
CA ILE A 29 7.03 -5.94 -1.52
C ILE A 29 6.34 -6.25 -2.85
N LEU A 30 6.99 -5.99 -3.99
CA LEU A 30 6.44 -6.28 -5.33
C LEU A 30 6.31 -7.78 -5.62
N ASN A 31 7.11 -8.62 -4.96
CA ASN A 31 6.94 -10.08 -5.03
C ASN A 31 5.71 -10.57 -4.25
N MET A 32 5.23 -9.81 -3.27
CA MET A 32 4.11 -10.15 -2.40
C MET A 32 2.79 -9.50 -2.81
N PHE A 33 2.85 -8.29 -3.35
CA PHE A 33 1.68 -7.45 -3.60
C PHE A 33 1.61 -6.97 -5.06
N SER A 34 0.39 -6.92 -5.60
CA SER A 34 0.08 -6.23 -6.86
C SER A 34 -0.86 -5.07 -6.58
N PHE A 35 -0.45 -3.88 -7.00
CA PHE A 35 -1.22 -2.65 -6.80
C PHE A 35 -2.07 -2.35 -8.02
N LYS A 36 -3.31 -1.90 -7.78
CA LYS A 36 -4.24 -1.50 -8.84
C LYS A 36 -4.78 -0.10 -8.58
N PHE A 37 -4.93 0.66 -9.65
CA PHE A 37 -5.63 1.94 -9.67
C PHE A 37 -6.60 1.96 -10.84
N ASP A 38 -7.87 2.24 -10.58
CA ASP A 38 -8.93 2.25 -11.58
C ASP A 38 -8.96 0.97 -12.46
N ASN A 39 -8.92 -0.19 -11.80
CA ASN A 39 -8.83 -1.53 -12.41
C ASN A 39 -7.57 -1.83 -13.25
N ASN A 40 -6.63 -0.89 -13.36
CA ASN A 40 -5.36 -1.10 -14.03
C ASN A 40 -4.29 -1.52 -13.02
N ILE A 41 -3.50 -2.54 -13.35
CA ILE A 41 -2.33 -2.93 -12.55
C ILE A 41 -1.26 -1.87 -12.77
N LEU A 42 -0.69 -1.36 -11.68
CA LEU A 42 0.41 -0.41 -11.74
C LEU A 42 1.65 -1.08 -12.33
N SER A 43 2.39 -0.36 -13.17
CA SER A 43 3.73 -0.76 -13.57
C SER A 43 4.67 -0.83 -12.35
N PRO A 44 5.79 -1.57 -12.43
CA PRO A 44 6.75 -1.64 -11.32
C PRO A 44 7.20 -0.27 -10.82
N GLU A 45 7.48 0.67 -11.73
CA GLU A 45 7.89 2.03 -11.35
C GLU A 45 6.78 2.81 -10.61
N GLU A 46 5.53 2.66 -11.05
CA GLU A 46 4.38 3.30 -10.38
C GLU A 46 4.12 2.69 -9.00
N ALA A 47 4.25 1.37 -8.89
CA ALA A 47 4.13 0.67 -7.62
C ALA A 47 5.23 1.08 -6.63
N ILE A 48 6.48 1.22 -7.09
CA ILE A 48 7.60 1.74 -6.28
C ILE A 48 7.29 3.16 -5.77
N ARG A 49 6.85 4.06 -6.67
CA ARG A 49 6.46 5.42 -6.29
C ARG A 49 5.34 5.42 -5.25
N PHE A 50 4.37 4.53 -5.38
CA PHE A 50 3.29 4.37 -4.42
C PHE A 50 3.77 3.86 -3.05
N ILE A 51 4.67 2.87 -3.02
CA ILE A 51 5.29 2.37 -1.78
C ILE A 51 6.06 3.49 -1.05
N HIS A 52 6.86 4.28 -1.77
CA HIS A 52 7.56 5.42 -1.18
C HIS A 52 6.60 6.46 -0.60
N PHE A 53 5.52 6.77 -1.31
CA PHE A 53 4.48 7.64 -0.80
C PHE A 53 3.90 7.12 0.51
N LEU A 54 3.53 5.84 0.58
CA LEU A 54 3.01 5.23 1.82
C LEU A 54 3.99 5.33 2.99
N ARG A 55 5.29 5.09 2.74
CA ARG A 55 6.33 5.26 3.77
C ARG A 55 6.40 6.70 4.28
N SER A 56 6.43 7.67 3.38
CA SER A 56 6.47 9.09 3.78
C SER A 56 5.25 9.52 4.59
N GLU A 57 4.06 9.00 4.25
CA GLU A 57 2.83 9.29 4.99
C GLU A 57 2.83 8.68 6.40
N LEU A 58 3.49 7.54 6.60
CA LEU A 58 3.66 6.94 7.93
C LEU A 58 4.66 7.73 8.78
N ASP A 59 5.81 8.09 8.20
CA ASP A 59 6.84 8.85 8.90
C ASP A 59 6.30 10.21 9.37
N ASN A 60 5.52 10.90 8.53
CA ASN A 60 4.89 12.19 8.83
C ASN A 60 3.87 12.14 9.98
N ARG A 61 3.31 10.96 10.30
CA ARG A 61 2.35 10.79 11.42
C ARG A 61 3.05 10.54 12.76
N THR A 62 4.32 10.18 12.73
CA THR A 62 5.15 9.93 13.91
C THR A 62 5.96 11.16 14.37
N GLN A 63 5.83 12.29 13.66
CA GLN A 63 6.37 13.61 14.04
C GLN A 63 5.27 14.47 14.69
#